data_AF-A0A0B6Y5P0-F1
#
_entry.id   AF-A0A0B6Y5P0-F1
#
_cell.length_a   1.000
_cell.length_b   1.000
_cell.length_c   1.000
_cell.angle_alpha   90.00
_cell.angle_beta   90.00
_cell.angle_gamma   90.00
#
_symmetry.space_group_name_H-M   'P 1'
#
loop_
_entity.id
_entity.type
_entity.pdbx_description
1 polymer ?
#
loop_
_entity_poly.entity_id
_entity_poly.type
_entity_poly.pdbx_seq_one_letter_code
_entity_poly.pdbx_strand_id
1 'polypeptide(L)'
;VTYSLMEDYDFQKFAIDVITGEVSTKLVFDYEAERSVHLYNLTIIATDGGNNFDKADVTIRVADRDEYDPTLSGSEYNFEVPGSAKAGDFVGQVLASDRDGGEAGRLVYSFLENS
;
A
#
# COMPACT_ATOMS: atom_id res chain seq x y z
N VAL A 1 -26.52 -7.24 -23.29
CA VAL A 1 -25.09 -7.54 -23.11
C VAL A 1 -24.93 -8.06 -21.70
N THR A 2 -24.16 -9.11 -21.49
CA THR A 2 -23.79 -9.64 -20.16
C THR A 2 -22.28 -9.64 -20.00
N TYR A 3 -21.82 -9.44 -18.77
CA TYR A 3 -20.40 -9.33 -18.44
C TYR A 3 -19.92 -10.51 -17.60
N SER A 4 -18.70 -10.97 -17.87
CA SER A 4 -18.01 -11.98 -17.06
C SER A 4 -16.51 -11.73 -17.00
N LEU A 5 -15.86 -12.23 -15.95
CA LEU A 5 -14.40 -12.31 -15.88
C LEU A 5 -13.95 -13.62 -16.52
N MET A 6 -12.86 -13.58 -17.28
CA MET A 6 -12.16 -14.79 -17.71
C MET A 6 -11.54 -15.48 -16.47
N GLU A 7 -11.69 -16.80 -16.36
CA GLU A 7 -11.14 -17.56 -15.22
C GLU A 7 -9.62 -17.74 -15.37
N ASP A 8 -8.86 -16.71 -15.01
CA ASP A 8 -7.39 -16.65 -15.07
C ASP A 8 -6.73 -16.81 -13.68
N TYR A 9 -5.55 -16.23 -13.44
CA TYR A 9 -4.87 -16.33 -12.15
C TYR A 9 -5.45 -15.39 -11.08
N ASP A 10 -6.00 -14.25 -11.47
CA ASP A 10 -6.37 -13.17 -10.56
C ASP A 10 -7.89 -13.01 -10.38
N PHE A 11 -8.70 -13.59 -11.27
CA PHE A 11 -10.17 -13.48 -11.20
C PHE A 11 -10.79 -13.87 -9.85
N GLN A 12 -10.13 -14.74 -9.08
CA GLN A 12 -10.66 -15.20 -7.79
C GLN A 12 -10.77 -14.07 -6.75
N LYS A 13 -9.98 -13.00 -6.91
CA LYS A 13 -9.96 -11.84 -6.01
C LYS A 13 -11.02 -10.79 -6.35
N PHE A 14 -11.68 -10.92 -7.50
CA PHE A 14 -12.62 -9.92 -8.04
C PHE A 14 -13.96 -10.54 -8.43
N ALA A 15 -14.98 -9.69 -8.50
CA ALA A 15 -16.29 -9.99 -9.04
C ALA A 15 -16.64 -8.96 -10.10
N ILE A 16 -17.51 -9.35 -11.04
CA ILE A 16 -18.14 -8.42 -11.97
C ILE A 16 -19.64 -8.62 -11.93
N ASP A 17 -20.39 -7.51 -11.85
CA ASP A 17 -21.83 -7.57 -11.98
C ASP A 17 -22.22 -7.86 -13.43
N VAL A 18 -23.02 -8.90 -13.63
CA VAL A 18 -23.33 -9.45 -14.97
C VAL A 18 -24.13 -8.49 -15.83
N ILE A 19 -24.84 -7.52 -15.24
CA ILE A 19 -25.73 -6.60 -15.96
C ILE A 19 -25.06 -5.24 -16.19
N THR A 20 -24.40 -4.70 -15.18
CA THR A 20 -23.80 -3.35 -15.18
C THR A 20 -22.34 -3.35 -15.61
N GLY A 21 -21.64 -4.47 -15.45
CA GLY A 21 -20.20 -4.56 -15.68
C GLY A 21 -19.36 -3.95 -14.56
N GLU A 22 -19.96 -3.58 -13.42
CA GLU A 22 -19.23 -3.06 -12.26
C GLU A 22 -18.27 -4.13 -11.70
N VAL A 23 -16.98 -3.80 -11.62
CA VAL A 23 -15.96 -4.66 -11.01
C VAL A 23 -15.81 -4.30 -9.54
N SER A 24 -15.91 -5.30 -8.68
CA SER A 24 -15.74 -5.18 -7.22
C SER A 24 -14.71 -6.18 -6.69
N THR A 25 -14.18 -5.89 -5.50
CA THR A 25 -13.22 -6.76 -4.83
C THR A 25 -13.98 -7.81 -3.98
N LYS A 26 -13.45 -9.03 -3.91
CA LYS A 26 -13.99 -10.09 -3.03
C LYS A 26 -13.31 -10.14 -1.67
N LEU A 27 -12.19 -9.44 -1.53
CA LEU A 27 -11.31 -9.41 -0.37
C LEU A 27 -10.94 -7.95 -0.06
N VAL A 28 -10.46 -7.73 1.16
CA VAL A 28 -9.81 -6.48 1.54
C VAL A 28 -8.34 -6.60 1.13
N PHE A 29 -7.85 -5.64 0.36
CA PHE A 29 -6.43 -5.56 0.01
C PHE A 29 -5.67 -4.82 1.10
N ASP A 30 -4.50 -5.33 1.45
CA ASP A 30 -3.58 -4.78 2.44
C ASP A 30 -2.20 -4.73 1.76
N TYR A 31 -1.71 -3.50 1.51
CA TYR A 31 -0.53 -3.27 0.68
C TYR A 31 0.74 -3.73 1.41
N GLU A 32 0.85 -3.46 2.71
CA GLU A 32 1.96 -3.79 3.61
C GLU A 32 2.04 -5.29 3.92
N ALA A 33 0.90 -5.97 4.02
CA ALA A 33 0.84 -7.41 4.24
C ALA A 33 1.18 -8.21 2.97
N GLU A 34 0.68 -7.79 1.80
CA GLU A 34 0.90 -8.47 0.52
C GLU A 34 2.14 -7.93 -0.22
N ARG A 35 3.32 -8.18 0.34
CA ARG A 35 4.61 -7.66 -0.17
C ARG A 35 5.00 -8.02 -1.60
N SER A 36 4.29 -8.93 -2.26
CA SER A 36 4.74 -9.55 -3.52
C SER A 36 3.89 -9.21 -4.75
N VAL A 37 2.63 -8.79 -4.61
CA VAL A 37 1.75 -8.52 -5.76
C VAL A 37 0.76 -7.39 -5.45
N HIS A 38 0.95 -6.22 -6.05
CA HIS A 38 0.01 -5.09 -6.01
C HIS A 38 -0.60 -4.77 -7.37
N LEU A 39 -0.37 -5.64 -8.36
CA LEU A 39 -0.84 -5.50 -9.74
C LEU A 39 -1.56 -6.78 -10.14
N TYR A 40 -2.80 -6.62 -10.59
CA TYR A 40 -3.64 -7.72 -11.07
C TYR A 40 -4.13 -7.40 -12.48
N ASN A 41 -4.19 -8.42 -13.34
CA ASN A 41 -4.73 -8.28 -14.69
C ASN A 41 -5.98 -9.13 -14.82
N LEU A 42 -7.05 -8.51 -15.32
CA LEU A 42 -8.32 -9.17 -15.58
C LEU A 42 -8.65 -9.04 -17.06
N THR A 43 -9.14 -10.10 -17.67
CA THR A 43 -9.81 -10.02 -18.97
C THR A 43 -11.33 -10.08 -18.78
N ILE A 44 -12.02 -8.99 -19.12
CA ILE A 44 -13.47 -8.90 -19.10
C ILE A 44 -14.02 -9.36 -20.46
N ILE A 45 -15.09 -10.16 -20.44
CA ILE A 45 -15.82 -10.61 -21.62
C ILE A 45 -17.21 -9.98 -21.61
N ALA A 46 -17.58 -9.31 -22.69
CA ALA A 46 -18.93 -8.80 -22.91
C ALA A 46 -19.62 -9.62 -24.01
N THR A 47 -20.78 -10.21 -23.71
CA THR A 47 -21.53 -11.06 -24.65
C THR A 47 -22.89 -10.45 -24.98
N ASP A 48 -23.25 -10.34 -26.26
CA ASP A 48 -24.58 -9.86 -26.69
C ASP A 48 -25.64 -10.98 -26.72
N GLY A 49 -26.89 -10.62 -27.02
CA GLY A 49 -27.99 -11.60 -27.08
C GLY A 49 -27.91 -12.58 -28.28
N GLY A 50 -26.99 -12.34 -29.21
CA GLY A 50 -26.70 -13.20 -30.36
C GLY A 50 -25.49 -14.12 -30.15
N ASN A 51 -24.94 -14.17 -28.93
CA ASN A 51 -23.69 -14.87 -28.58
C ASN A 51 -22.43 -14.32 -29.26
N ASN A 52 -22.45 -13.10 -29.79
CA ASN A 52 -21.21 -12.43 -30.16
C ASN A 52 -20.55 -11.92 -28.88
N PHE A 53 -19.22 -11.95 -28.82
CA PHE A 53 -18.48 -11.45 -27.67
C PHE A 53 -17.28 -10.60 -28.08
N ASP A 54 -16.87 -9.72 -27.17
CA ASP A 54 -15.61 -8.98 -27.25
C ASP A 54 -14.90 -9.01 -25.89
N LYS A 55 -13.61 -8.68 -25.87
CA LYS A 55 -12.74 -8.75 -24.70
C LYS A 55 -12.04 -7.43 -24.42
N ALA A 56 -11.84 -7.12 -23.14
CA ALA A 56 -11.04 -5.99 -22.69
C ALA A 56 -10.12 -6.39 -21.53
N ASP A 57 -8.86 -5.96 -21.59
CA ASP A 57 -7.91 -6.16 -20.51
C ASP A 57 -7.94 -4.97 -19.55
N VAL A 58 -8.00 -5.27 -18.25
CA VAL A 58 -8.06 -4.29 -17.16
C VAL A 58 -6.94 -4.59 -16.18
N THR A 59 -6.06 -3.61 -15.96
CA THR A 59 -5.03 -3.68 -14.93
C THR A 59 -5.51 -2.95 -13.67
N ILE A 60 -5.53 -3.66 -12.55
CA ILE A 60 -5.86 -3.13 -11.23
C ILE A 60 -4.57 -2.99 -10.43
N ARG A 61 -4.32 -1.78 -9.91
CA ARG A 61 -3.19 -1.49 -9.02
C ARG A 61 -3.71 -1.17 -7.63
N VAL A 62 -3.26 -1.95 -6.64
CA VAL A 62 -3.44 -1.59 -5.23
C VAL A 62 -2.50 -0.43 -4.92
N ALA A 63 -3.06 0.67 -4.46
CA ALA A 63 -2.29 1.84 -4.11
C ALA A 63 -1.80 1.73 -2.67
N ASP A 64 -0.51 1.95 -2.50
CA ASP A 64 0.14 2.21 -1.21
C ASP A 64 -0.53 3.40 -0.51
N ARG A 65 -0.82 3.26 0.78
CA ARG A 65 -1.39 4.28 1.65
C ARG A 65 -0.61 4.25 2.97
N ASP A 66 -0.39 5.44 3.50
CA ASP A 66 0.15 5.62 4.86
C ASP A 66 -0.92 5.16 5.87
N GLU A 67 -0.66 4.02 6.51
CA GLU A 67 -1.57 3.32 7.41
C GLU A 67 -1.04 3.26 8.85
N TYR A 68 0.27 3.44 9.05
CA TYR A 68 0.93 3.31 10.34
C TYR A 68 1.72 4.56 10.69
N ASP A 69 1.47 5.12 11.87
CA ASP A 69 2.30 6.22 12.38
C ASP A 69 3.70 5.72 12.82
N PRO A 70 4.76 6.52 12.60
CA PRO A 70 6.10 6.18 13.03
C PRO A 70 6.17 6.10 14.56
N THR A 71 6.76 5.01 15.06
CA THR A 71 6.87 4.75 16.50
C THR A 71 8.32 4.84 16.96
N LEU A 72 8.58 5.65 18.00
CA LEU A 72 9.90 5.68 18.66
C LEU A 72 10.16 4.36 19.39
N SER A 73 11.41 3.86 19.32
CA SER A 73 11.78 2.60 19.98
C SER A 73 11.81 2.70 21.52
N GLY A 74 11.92 3.91 22.07
CA GLY A 74 11.96 4.17 23.50
C GLY A 74 10.99 5.30 23.86
N SER A 75 10.43 5.21 25.07
CA SER A 75 9.62 6.28 25.66
C SER A 75 10.46 7.43 26.22
N GLU A 76 11.74 7.19 26.47
CA GLU A 76 12.70 8.16 26.99
C GLU A 76 14.09 7.87 26.41
N TYR A 77 14.85 8.94 26.11
CA TYR A 77 16.23 8.87 25.63
C TYR A 77 17.09 9.80 26.47
N ASN A 78 18.12 9.25 27.12
CA ASN A 78 19.07 9.98 27.92
C ASN A 78 20.45 9.92 27.27
N PHE A 79 21.07 11.08 27.06
CA PHE A 79 22.41 11.19 26.47
C PHE A 79 23.28 12.11 27.32
N GLU A 80 24.53 11.72 27.53
CA GLU A 80 25.51 12.53 28.26
C GLU A 80 26.39 13.29 27.27
N VAL A 81 26.53 14.61 27.47
CA VAL A 81 27.38 15.47 26.64
C VAL A 81 28.57 15.95 27.47
N PRO A 82 29.81 15.56 27.10
CA PRO A 82 31.01 16.06 27.78
C PRO A 82 31.15 17.58 27.62
N GLY A 83 31.64 18.26 28.65
CA GLY A 83 31.89 19.72 28.58
C GLY A 83 32.93 20.14 27.53
N SER A 84 33.70 19.19 27.01
CA SER A 84 34.66 19.38 25.91
C SER A 84 34.06 19.17 24.51
N ALA A 85 32.78 18.83 24.41
CA ALA A 85 32.11 18.56 23.14
C ALA A 85 32.07 19.80 22.24
N LYS A 86 32.14 19.56 20.94
CA LYS A 86 32.14 20.57 19.87
C LYS A 86 30.92 20.41 18.98
N ALA A 87 30.59 21.46 18.23
CA ALA A 87 29.53 21.40 17.24
C ALA A 87 29.82 20.31 16.20
N GLY A 88 28.82 19.44 15.98
CA GLY A 88 28.94 18.28 15.09
C GLY A 88 29.39 16.99 15.79
N ASP A 89 29.76 17.03 17.07
CA ASP A 89 30.05 15.81 17.83
C ASP A 89 28.78 14.96 18.00
N PHE A 90 28.93 13.65 17.84
CA PHE A 90 27.85 12.70 18.03
C PHE A 90 27.54 12.53 19.52
N VAL A 91 26.28 12.78 19.89
CA VAL A 91 25.79 12.68 21.28
C VAL A 91 25.00 11.39 21.51
N GLY A 92 24.25 10.96 20.50
CA GLY A 92 23.37 9.81 20.61
C GLY A 92 22.47 9.67 19.39
N GLN A 93 21.67 8.61 19.40
CA GLN A 93 20.76 8.29 18.31
C GLN A 93 19.37 7.98 18.87
N VAL A 94 18.37 8.60 18.27
CA VAL A 94 16.97 8.23 18.44
C VAL A 94 16.59 7.32 17.28
N LEU A 95 15.94 6.21 17.59
CA LEU A 95 15.46 5.25 16.60
C LEU A 95 13.94 5.29 16.57
N ALA A 96 13.39 5.23 15.36
CA ALA A 96 11.97 5.05 15.11
C ALA A 96 11.79 3.94 14.08
N SER A 97 10.61 3.36 14.05
CA SER A 97 10.21 2.40 13.03
C SER A 97 8.83 2.73 12.52
N ASP A 98 8.67 2.60 11.22
CA ASP A 98 7.39 2.62 10.53
C ASP A 98 7.14 1.25 9.92
N ARG A 99 5.88 0.82 9.84
CA ARG A 99 5.51 -0.44 9.20
C ARG A 99 5.21 -0.26 7.71
N ASP A 100 4.95 0.96 7.28
CA ASP A 100 4.69 1.28 5.89
C ASP A 100 5.91 1.09 5.01
N GLY A 101 5.65 0.72 3.76
CA GLY A 101 6.68 0.59 2.74
C GLY A 101 7.08 1.92 2.10
N GLY A 102 8.17 1.89 1.35
CA GLY A 102 8.49 2.95 0.39
C GLY A 102 8.61 4.37 0.99
N GLU A 103 7.98 5.33 0.33
CA GLU A 103 7.96 6.73 0.79
C GLU A 103 6.95 6.96 1.93
N ALA A 104 5.91 6.12 2.07
CA ALA A 104 4.94 6.23 3.17
C ALA A 104 5.63 5.96 4.52
N GLY A 105 6.48 4.93 4.60
CA GLY A 105 7.27 4.64 5.80
C GLY A 105 8.53 5.48 5.99
N ARG A 106 8.69 6.61 5.28
CA ARG A 106 9.91 7.42 5.36
C ARG A 106 9.96 8.25 6.63
N LEU A 107 10.91 7.92 7.50
CA LEU A 107 11.12 8.63 8.76
C LEU A 107 11.80 9.99 8.58
N VAL A 108 11.19 11.03 9.17
CA VAL A 108 11.75 12.39 9.26
C VAL A 108 11.79 12.79 10.74
N TYR A 109 12.96 13.25 11.20
CA TYR A 109 13.19 13.64 12.58
C TYR A 109 13.27 15.16 12.70
N SER A 110 12.62 15.70 13.72
CA SER A 110 12.73 17.11 14.10
C SER A 110 12.67 17.23 15.61
N PHE A 111 13.31 18.27 16.15
CA PHE A 111 13.04 18.69 17.52
C PHE A 111 11.77 19.53 17.53
N LEU A 112 10.92 19.33 18.54
CA LEU A 112 9.85 20.28 18.80
C LEU A 112 10.51 21.62 19.17
N GLU A 113 10.14 22.69 18.47
CA GLU A 113 10.56 24.01 18.92
C GLU A 113 9.94 24.27 20.29
N ASN A 114 10.79 24.57 21.28
CA ASN A 114 10.30 25.15 22.52
C ASN A 114 9.94 26.62 22.23
N SER A 115 8.64 26.90 22.14
CA SER A 115 8.07 28.24 22.16
C SER A 115 8.37 28.98 23.46
#